data_AF-A0A2E2D654-F1
#
_entry.id   AF-A0A2E2D654-F1
#
_cell.length_a   1.000
_cell.length_b   1.000
_cell.length_c   1.000
_cell.angle_alpha   90.00
_cell.angle_beta   90.00
_cell.angle_gamma   90.00
#
_symmetry.space_group_name_H-M   'P 1'
#
loop_
_entity.id
_entity.type
_entity.pdbx_description
1 polymer ?
#
loop_
_entity_poly.entity_id
_entity_poly.type
_entity_poly.pdbx_seq_one_letter_code
_entity_poly.pdbx_strand_id
1 'polypeptide(L)'
;MSSNSVNIPEHVIKEVVMWLVKVQDDDLTSQEQQTLLAWRNENHLHELAWQRAENLGMTFQKIPPDLGKQVLGRSATMDRREFSKHLALLLTLVPIGGITYKYAPWQAVLADIKTATGEQTTIQLADGSQLMLNTDTAVDIAFNNTQRLLKLYRGEIYIKTAKDSAQRPFLVQTAQGRLHALGTEFVVRQHTDYSYLGVIENAVDVLPKDDPKQNQIIEKGQQTRFDSTGIEAPSPLEDNANAWINGVIYADNMPLSEFISYLKRYRTGVITCDESCHDIYVSGSFQINDPDHILHVLEKTRPINIEWRTRFWAKISKKQA
;
A
#
# COMPACT_ATOMS: atom_id res chain seq x y z
N MET A 1 -15.76 -16.19 17.15
CA MET A 1 -16.44 -16.98 16.10
C MET A 1 -15.65 -16.80 14.82
N SER A 2 -15.12 -17.90 14.29
CA SER A 2 -14.11 -17.93 13.24
C SER A 2 -14.71 -17.52 11.88
N SER A 3 -14.23 -16.44 11.30
CA SER A 3 -14.54 -16.07 9.92
C SER A 3 -13.71 -16.94 8.97
N ASN A 4 -14.31 -18.05 8.53
CA ASN A 4 -13.82 -18.81 7.39
C ASN A 4 -13.77 -17.90 6.17
N SER A 5 -12.58 -17.63 5.64
CA SER A 5 -12.38 -16.95 4.36
C SER A 5 -12.80 -17.90 3.23
N VAL A 6 -14.07 -17.85 2.87
CA VAL A 6 -14.63 -18.71 1.83
C VAL A 6 -14.13 -18.23 0.45
N ASN A 7 -13.44 -19.13 -0.27
CA ASN A 7 -12.97 -18.91 -1.64
C ASN A 7 -14.14 -19.05 -2.62
N ILE A 8 -14.41 -18.03 -3.43
CA ILE A 8 -15.49 -18.03 -4.42
C ILE A 8 -14.95 -18.61 -5.73
N PRO A 9 -15.45 -19.76 -6.22
CA PRO A 9 -14.98 -20.36 -7.46
C PRO A 9 -15.16 -19.46 -8.69
N GLU A 10 -14.29 -19.60 -9.69
CA GLU A 10 -14.28 -18.77 -10.91
C GLU A 10 -15.60 -18.83 -11.71
N HIS A 11 -16.31 -19.97 -11.71
CA HIS A 11 -17.60 -20.10 -12.37
C HIS A 11 -18.68 -19.22 -11.72
N VAL A 12 -18.69 -19.14 -10.39
CA VAL A 12 -19.61 -18.28 -9.63
C VAL A 12 -19.36 -16.80 -9.94
N ILE A 13 -18.09 -16.41 -10.10
CA ILE A 13 -17.73 -15.02 -10.48
C ILE A 13 -18.25 -14.68 -11.89
N LYS A 14 -18.11 -15.60 -12.85
CA LYS A 14 -18.65 -15.41 -14.21
C LYS A 14 -20.17 -15.27 -14.21
N GLU A 15 -20.86 -16.07 -13.41
CA GLU A 15 -22.32 -16.00 -13.25
C GLU A 15 -22.77 -14.67 -12.63
N VAL A 16 -22.06 -14.17 -11.60
CA VAL A 16 -22.32 -12.84 -11.02
C VAL A 16 -22.16 -11.73 -12.06
N VAL A 17 -21.11 -11.78 -12.88
CA VAL A 17 -20.88 -10.78 -13.93
C VAL A 17 -22.02 -10.81 -14.96
N MET A 18 -22.50 -11.99 -15.35
CA MET A 18 -23.65 -12.10 -16.25
C MET A 18 -24.91 -11.48 -15.66
N TRP A 19 -25.16 -11.67 -14.36
CA TRP A 19 -26.29 -11.04 -13.68
C TRP A 19 -26.14 -9.53 -13.51
N LEU A 20 -24.93 -9.04 -13.20
CA LEU A 20 -24.65 -7.61 -13.07
C LEU A 20 -24.88 -6.84 -14.38
N VAL A 21 -24.47 -7.41 -15.52
CA VAL A 21 -24.72 -6.80 -16.84
C VAL A 21 -26.21 -6.69 -17.10
N LYS A 22 -26.98 -7.75 -16.80
CA LYS A 22 -28.44 -7.74 -16.96
C LYS A 22 -29.16 -6.74 -16.06
N VAL A 23 -28.66 -6.53 -14.83
CA VAL A 23 -29.22 -5.57 -13.87
C VAL A 23 -28.88 -4.11 -14.21
N GLN A 24 -27.79 -3.86 -14.95
CA GLN A 24 -27.38 -2.51 -15.33
C GLN A 24 -27.94 -2.05 -16.68
N ASP A 25 -28.27 -2.98 -17.59
CA ASP A 25 -28.76 -2.65 -18.93
C ASP A 25 -30.29 -2.38 -18.97
N ASP A 26 -31.11 -2.99 -18.10
CA ASP A 26 -32.59 -2.83 -18.07
C ASP A 26 -33.22 -3.18 -16.71
N ASP A 27 -34.48 -2.74 -16.48
CA ASP A 27 -35.30 -3.20 -15.34
C ASP A 27 -35.62 -4.70 -15.51
N LEU A 28 -35.10 -5.55 -14.61
CA LEU A 28 -35.33 -7.00 -14.66
C LEU A 28 -36.82 -7.34 -14.67
N THR A 29 -37.23 -8.22 -15.59
CA THR A 29 -38.60 -8.75 -15.60
C THR A 29 -38.89 -9.56 -14.32
N SER A 30 -40.16 -9.67 -13.93
CA SER A 30 -40.56 -10.42 -12.72
C SER A 30 -40.07 -11.89 -12.73
N GLN A 31 -39.91 -12.49 -13.91
CA GLN A 31 -39.40 -13.84 -14.07
C GLN A 31 -37.86 -13.92 -13.90
N GLU A 32 -37.13 -12.90 -14.35
CA GLU A 32 -35.68 -12.81 -14.16
C GLU A 32 -35.30 -12.46 -12.73
N GLN A 33 -36.10 -11.63 -12.05
CA GLN A 33 -35.95 -11.36 -10.61
C GLN A 33 -36.10 -12.65 -9.79
N GLN A 34 -37.10 -13.48 -10.11
CA GLN A 34 -37.28 -14.78 -9.46
C GLN A 34 -36.12 -15.74 -9.75
N THR A 35 -35.58 -15.72 -10.97
CA THR A 35 -34.44 -16.56 -11.36
C THR A 35 -33.16 -16.12 -10.65
N LEU A 36 -32.94 -14.82 -10.50
CA LEU A 36 -31.83 -14.26 -9.73
C LEU A 36 -31.93 -14.62 -8.25
N LEU A 37 -33.13 -14.50 -7.65
CA LEU A 37 -33.36 -14.90 -6.27
C LEU A 37 -33.17 -16.39 -6.06
N ALA A 38 -33.61 -17.23 -7.01
CA ALA A 38 -33.38 -18.67 -6.97
C ALA A 38 -31.88 -19.00 -7.03
N TRP A 39 -31.14 -18.38 -7.95
CA TRP A 39 -29.68 -18.55 -8.08
C TRP A 39 -28.91 -18.08 -6.84
N ARG A 40 -29.32 -16.96 -6.23
CA ARG A 40 -28.75 -16.44 -4.98
C ARG A 40 -29.00 -17.39 -3.80
N ASN A 41 -30.18 -18.00 -3.74
CA ASN A 41 -30.58 -18.91 -2.67
C ASN A 41 -30.07 -20.36 -2.87
N GLU A 42 -29.56 -20.69 -4.05
CA GLU A 42 -29.07 -22.03 -4.39
C GLU A 42 -27.79 -22.39 -3.62
N ASN A 43 -26.90 -21.41 -3.40
CA ASN A 43 -25.64 -21.62 -2.70
C ASN A 43 -25.23 -20.38 -1.89
N HIS A 44 -24.78 -20.58 -0.66
CA HIS A 44 -24.24 -19.52 0.19
C HIS A 44 -23.06 -18.75 -0.48
N LEU A 45 -22.30 -19.43 -1.35
CA LEU A 45 -21.25 -18.81 -2.17
C LEU A 45 -21.80 -17.79 -3.19
N HIS A 46 -22.97 -18.05 -3.77
CA HIS A 46 -23.59 -17.18 -4.78
C HIS A 46 -24.09 -15.89 -4.13
N GLU A 47 -24.74 -15.99 -2.96
CA GLU A 47 -25.17 -14.82 -2.19
C GLU A 47 -23.97 -13.97 -1.72
N LEU A 48 -22.90 -14.59 -1.22
CA LEU A 48 -21.67 -13.88 -0.85
C LEU A 48 -21.03 -13.16 -2.04
N ALA A 49 -21.06 -13.78 -3.23
CA ALA A 49 -20.53 -13.19 -4.45
C ALA A 49 -21.38 -12.00 -4.92
N TRP A 50 -22.71 -12.13 -4.84
CA TRP A 50 -23.67 -11.08 -5.17
C TRP A 50 -23.53 -9.84 -4.27
N GLN A 51 -23.47 -10.02 -2.95
CA GLN A 51 -23.31 -8.91 -2.01
C GLN A 51 -21.99 -8.15 -2.20
N ARG A 52 -20.92 -8.84 -2.60
CA ARG A 52 -19.63 -8.19 -2.92
C ARG A 52 -19.73 -7.36 -4.19
N ALA A 53 -20.40 -7.89 -5.21
CA ALA A 53 -20.64 -7.20 -6.47
C ALA A 53 -21.48 -5.91 -6.30
N GLU A 54 -22.56 -5.94 -5.52
CA GLU A 54 -23.38 -4.75 -5.24
C GLU A 54 -22.60 -3.66 -4.50
N ASN A 55 -21.77 -4.03 -3.52
CA ASN A 55 -20.94 -3.07 -2.78
C ASN A 55 -19.90 -2.37 -3.68
N LEU A 56 -19.34 -3.08 -4.65
CA LEU A 56 -18.47 -2.49 -5.66
C LEU A 56 -19.27 -1.54 -6.57
N GLY A 57 -20.45 -1.96 -7.05
CA GLY A 57 -21.32 -1.12 -7.87
C GLY A 57 -21.76 0.19 -7.20
N MET A 58 -22.12 0.14 -5.92
CA MET A 58 -22.46 1.33 -5.11
C MET A 58 -21.28 2.29 -4.91
N THR A 59 -20.05 1.80 -5.00
CA THR A 59 -18.84 2.63 -4.93
C THR A 59 -18.62 3.39 -6.24
N PHE A 60 -18.96 2.80 -7.39
CA PHE A 60 -18.85 3.43 -8.71
C PHE A 60 -19.98 4.44 -9.00
N GLN A 61 -21.19 4.25 -8.45
CA GLN A 61 -22.28 5.24 -8.57
C GLN A 61 -22.01 6.57 -7.86
N LYS A 62 -20.98 6.64 -6.99
CA LYS A 62 -20.56 7.87 -6.30
C LYS A 62 -19.59 8.73 -7.12
N ILE A 63 -19.25 8.30 -8.34
CA ILE A 63 -18.39 9.08 -9.25
C ILE A 63 -19.28 10.00 -10.10
N PRO A 64 -19.12 11.33 -10.04
CA PRO A 64 -19.91 12.26 -10.84
C PRO A 64 -19.76 12.01 -12.35
N PRO A 65 -20.87 12.04 -13.13
CA PRO A 65 -20.86 11.72 -14.57
C PRO A 65 -19.99 12.66 -15.42
N ASP A 66 -19.57 13.79 -14.87
CA ASP A 66 -18.75 14.79 -15.57
C ASP A 66 -17.29 14.32 -15.76
N LEU A 67 -16.80 13.41 -14.91
CA LEU A 67 -15.47 12.81 -15.05
C LEU A 67 -15.41 11.73 -16.14
N GLY A 68 -16.54 11.15 -16.55
CA GLY A 68 -16.61 10.17 -17.64
C GLY A 68 -16.53 10.80 -19.04
N LYS A 69 -16.92 12.08 -19.18
CA LYS A 69 -16.98 12.77 -20.48
C LYS A 69 -15.64 13.37 -20.93
N GLN A 70 -14.72 13.67 -20.02
CA GLN A 70 -13.39 14.18 -20.39
C GLN A 70 -12.41 13.10 -20.84
N VAL A 71 -12.65 11.83 -20.51
CA VAL A 71 -11.83 10.70 -20.97
C VAL A 71 -12.30 10.17 -22.35
N LEU A 72 -13.56 10.42 -22.73
CA LEU A 72 -14.15 10.01 -24.01
C LEU A 72 -14.22 11.14 -25.06
N GLY A 73 -13.54 12.26 -24.80
CA GLY A 73 -13.53 13.43 -25.66
C GLY A 73 -12.70 13.29 -26.95
N ARG A 74 -13.02 12.33 -27.82
CA ARG A 74 -12.73 12.35 -29.27
C ARG A 74 -13.33 11.12 -29.96
N SER A 75 -14.66 11.08 -30.07
CA SER A 75 -15.34 10.49 -31.23
C SER A 75 -16.79 10.94 -31.22
N ALA A 76 -17.07 12.07 -31.85
CA ALA A 76 -18.41 12.36 -32.30
C ALA A 76 -18.64 11.45 -33.53
N THR A 77 -19.76 10.74 -33.52
CA THR A 77 -20.33 9.90 -34.60
C THR A 77 -19.62 8.57 -34.91
N MET A 78 -19.85 7.53 -34.08
CA MET A 78 -19.74 6.13 -34.55
C MET A 78 -20.89 5.28 -34.00
N ASP A 79 -21.44 4.46 -34.89
CA ASP A 79 -22.67 3.67 -34.76
C ASP A 79 -22.54 2.55 -33.70
N ARG A 80 -23.60 2.34 -32.91
CA ARG A 80 -23.65 1.49 -31.69
C ARG A 80 -23.23 0.03 -31.92
N ARG A 81 -23.23 -0.45 -33.17
CA ARG A 81 -22.88 -1.84 -33.54
C ARG A 81 -21.40 -2.11 -33.73
N GLU A 82 -20.56 -1.10 -33.98
CA GLU A 82 -19.11 -1.28 -34.12
C GLU A 82 -18.36 -1.11 -32.79
N PHE A 83 -19.03 -0.57 -31.77
CA PHE A 83 -18.53 -0.46 -30.40
C PHE A 83 -18.33 -1.84 -29.73
N SER A 84 -19.18 -2.83 -30.07
CA SER A 84 -19.08 -4.19 -29.53
C SER A 84 -17.87 -4.97 -30.07
N LYS A 85 -17.44 -4.70 -31.32
CA LYS A 85 -16.26 -5.33 -31.92
C LYS A 85 -14.96 -4.80 -31.31
N HIS A 86 -14.91 -3.52 -30.94
CA HIS A 86 -13.73 -2.93 -30.30
C HIS A 86 -13.65 -3.21 -28.79
N LEU A 87 -14.79 -3.45 -28.12
CA LEU A 87 -14.81 -3.89 -26.71
C LEU A 87 -14.30 -5.35 -26.56
N ALA A 88 -14.61 -6.22 -27.53
CA ALA A 88 -14.07 -7.58 -27.57
C ALA A 88 -12.54 -7.58 -27.77
N LEU A 89 -12.01 -6.63 -28.54
CA LEU A 89 -10.56 -6.45 -28.74
C LEU A 89 -9.86 -5.83 -27.50
N LEU A 90 -10.58 -5.02 -26.72
CA LEU A 90 -10.08 -4.45 -25.47
C LEU A 90 -10.04 -5.49 -24.33
N LEU A 91 -10.92 -6.49 -24.37
CA LEU A 91 -10.94 -7.62 -23.43
C LEU A 91 -9.89 -8.70 -23.74
N THR A 92 -9.36 -8.77 -24.97
CA THR A 92 -8.22 -9.65 -25.28
C THR A 92 -6.87 -9.06 -24.92
N LEU A 93 -6.78 -7.73 -24.65
CA LEU A 93 -5.56 -7.07 -24.18
C LEU A 93 -5.45 -6.96 -22.65
N VAL A 94 -6.44 -7.44 -21.88
CA VAL A 94 -6.31 -7.58 -20.42
C VAL A 94 -6.01 -9.04 -20.04
N PRO A 95 -4.80 -9.53 -20.36
CA PRO A 95 -4.14 -10.46 -19.48
C PRO A 95 -2.75 -9.92 -19.10
N ILE A 96 -2.71 -8.77 -18.44
CA ILE A 96 -1.49 -8.31 -17.75
C ILE A 96 -1.73 -8.07 -16.24
N GLY A 97 -2.98 -7.93 -15.80
CA GLY A 97 -3.31 -7.85 -14.35
C GLY A 97 -3.45 -9.21 -13.64
N GLY A 98 -3.54 -10.32 -14.38
CA GLY A 98 -3.82 -11.65 -13.82
C GLY A 98 -2.62 -12.34 -13.16
N ILE A 99 -1.40 -11.85 -13.40
CA ILE A 99 -0.17 -12.47 -12.87
C ILE A 99 0.24 -11.88 -11.52
N THR A 100 -0.27 -10.70 -11.13
CA THR A 100 -0.01 -10.10 -9.81
C THR A 100 -1.00 -10.55 -8.72
N TYR A 101 -2.10 -11.19 -9.07
CA TYR A 101 -3.15 -11.60 -8.12
C TYR A 101 -2.72 -12.71 -7.15
N LYS A 102 -1.64 -13.45 -7.46
CA LYS A 102 -1.07 -14.46 -6.56
C LYS A 102 -0.19 -13.88 -5.43
N TYR A 103 0.16 -12.59 -5.48
CA TYR A 103 1.12 -11.99 -4.55
C TYR A 103 0.59 -10.74 -3.80
N ALA A 104 -0.62 -10.26 -4.09
CA ALA A 104 -1.23 -9.20 -3.30
C ALA A 104 -1.79 -9.78 -1.99
N PRO A 105 -1.26 -9.42 -0.80
CA PRO A 105 -1.79 -9.90 0.46
C PRO A 105 -3.18 -9.30 0.66
N TRP A 106 -4.23 -10.08 0.38
CA TRP A 106 -5.63 -9.71 0.65
C TRP A 106 -5.85 -9.22 2.08
N GLN A 107 -4.99 -9.63 3.01
CA GLN A 107 -4.94 -9.17 4.40
C GLN A 107 -4.66 -7.65 4.50
N ALA A 108 -3.78 -7.11 3.66
CA ALA A 108 -3.56 -5.65 3.57
C ALA A 108 -4.82 -4.92 3.06
N VAL A 109 -5.62 -5.56 2.22
CA VAL A 109 -6.88 -5.00 1.69
C VAL A 109 -8.00 -5.06 2.74
N LEU A 110 -7.91 -5.92 3.74
CA LEU A 110 -8.89 -6.02 4.83
C LEU A 110 -8.43 -5.37 6.14
N ALA A 111 -7.25 -4.75 6.15
CA ALA A 111 -6.69 -4.21 7.37
C ALA A 111 -7.61 -3.14 8.00
N ASP A 112 -7.69 -3.13 9.33
CA ASP A 112 -8.54 -2.22 10.09
C ASP A 112 -8.12 -0.75 9.92
N ILE A 113 -6.81 -0.51 9.77
CA ILE A 113 -6.24 0.84 9.67
C ILE A 113 -5.31 0.93 8.47
N LYS A 114 -5.49 1.98 7.65
CA LYS A 114 -4.71 2.21 6.44
C LYS A 114 -4.43 3.68 6.21
N THR A 115 -3.36 3.94 5.46
CA THR A 115 -3.03 5.24 4.88
C THR A 115 -2.90 5.10 3.37
N ALA A 116 -3.35 6.12 2.64
CA ALA A 116 -3.12 6.23 1.20
C ALA A 116 -1.66 6.63 0.88
N THR A 117 -1.30 6.62 -0.40
CA THR A 117 -0.02 7.20 -0.84
C THR A 117 0.04 8.69 -0.51
N GLY A 118 1.11 9.12 0.18
CA GLY A 118 1.32 10.49 0.63
C GLY A 118 0.63 10.84 1.95
N GLU A 119 -0.18 9.94 2.51
CA GLU A 119 -0.84 10.15 3.79
C GLU A 119 0.01 9.64 4.95
N GLN A 120 0.00 10.37 6.07
CA GLN A 120 0.55 9.92 7.34
C GLN A 120 -0.48 10.15 8.44
N THR A 121 -0.63 9.17 9.32
CA THR A 121 -1.64 9.22 10.39
C THR A 121 -1.04 8.74 11.70
N THR A 122 -1.27 9.48 12.77
CA THR A 122 -0.87 9.10 14.13
C THR A 122 -2.10 8.71 14.93
N ILE A 123 -2.03 7.57 15.61
CA ILE A 123 -3.07 7.07 16.49
C ILE A 123 -2.50 6.73 17.86
N GLN A 124 -3.30 6.94 18.90
CA GLN A 124 -3.03 6.44 20.23
C GLN A 124 -3.75 5.10 20.41
N LEU A 125 -3.00 4.07 20.77
CA LEU A 125 -3.52 2.73 21.00
C LEU A 125 -4.16 2.62 22.40
N ALA A 126 -4.99 1.59 22.57
CA ALA A 126 -5.76 1.39 23.81
C ALA A 126 -4.88 1.14 25.06
N ASP A 127 -3.62 0.72 24.88
CA ASP A 127 -2.64 0.56 25.97
C ASP A 127 -1.85 1.86 26.27
N GLY A 128 -2.16 2.95 25.57
CA GLY A 128 -1.46 4.23 25.66
C GLY A 128 -0.25 4.36 24.73
N SER A 129 0.13 3.31 24.00
CA SER A 129 1.21 3.36 23.02
C SER A 129 0.84 4.29 21.86
N GLN A 130 1.84 4.90 21.23
CA GLN A 130 1.66 5.70 20.03
C GLN A 130 2.06 4.89 18.80
N LEU A 131 1.20 4.88 17.79
CA LEU A 131 1.46 4.26 16.49
C LEU A 131 1.31 5.33 15.42
N MET A 132 2.36 5.55 14.63
CA MET A 132 2.30 6.40 13.44
C MET A 132 2.44 5.52 12.21
N LEU A 133 1.52 5.67 11.27
CA LEU A 133 1.51 5.01 9.97
C LEU A 133 2.09 5.98 8.94
N ASN A 134 3.07 5.51 8.19
CA ASN A 134 3.63 6.24 7.05
C ASN A 134 2.75 6.03 5.80
N THR A 135 3.15 6.61 4.67
CA THR A 135 2.52 6.42 3.35
C THR A 135 2.29 4.93 2.99
N ASP A 136 1.14 4.64 2.36
CA ASP A 136 0.78 3.32 1.81
C ASP A 136 0.85 2.16 2.82
N THR A 137 0.43 2.40 4.06
CA THR A 137 0.54 1.45 5.17
C THR A 137 -0.77 0.76 5.47
N ALA A 138 -0.72 -0.51 5.87
CA ALA A 138 -1.88 -1.31 6.28
C ALA A 138 -1.55 -2.15 7.51
N VAL A 139 -2.31 -1.95 8.60
CA VAL A 139 -2.06 -2.57 9.91
C VAL A 139 -3.37 -3.02 10.58
N ASP A 140 -3.32 -4.18 11.23
CA ASP A 140 -4.33 -4.61 12.20
C ASP A 140 -3.84 -4.52 13.64
N ILE A 141 -4.77 -4.21 14.55
CA ILE A 141 -4.54 -4.21 15.99
C ILE A 141 -5.27 -5.42 16.59
N ALA A 142 -4.50 -6.37 17.12
CA ALA A 142 -5.01 -7.62 17.68
C ALA A 142 -4.64 -7.76 19.17
N PHE A 143 -4.99 -6.75 19.97
CA PHE A 143 -4.72 -6.74 21.41
C PHE A 143 -5.67 -7.69 22.16
N ASN A 144 -5.15 -8.42 23.13
CA ASN A 144 -5.94 -9.30 23.98
C ASN A 144 -5.34 -9.37 25.40
N ASN A 145 -5.84 -10.29 26.24
CA ASN A 145 -5.42 -10.39 27.64
C ASN A 145 -4.00 -10.96 27.81
N THR A 146 -3.39 -11.55 26.78
CA THR A 146 -2.06 -12.17 26.85
C THR A 146 -0.99 -11.39 26.10
N GLN A 147 -1.35 -10.58 25.09
CA GLN A 147 -0.39 -9.85 24.25
C GLN A 147 -0.98 -8.58 23.63
N ARG A 148 -0.09 -7.67 23.23
CA ARG A 148 -0.38 -6.48 22.44
C ARG A 148 0.21 -6.66 21.04
N LEU A 149 -0.55 -7.24 20.12
CA LEU A 149 -0.07 -7.59 18.77
C LEU A 149 -0.53 -6.56 17.74
N LEU A 150 0.41 -6.01 16.99
CA LEU A 150 0.18 -5.33 15.71
C LEU A 150 0.55 -6.27 14.57
N LYS A 151 -0.26 -6.32 13.51
CA LYS A 151 0.08 -7.05 12.28
C LYS A 151 0.29 -6.03 11.17
N LEU A 152 1.53 -5.86 10.74
CA LEU A 152 1.88 -5.04 9.59
C LEU A 152 1.78 -5.90 8.34
N TYR A 153 0.97 -5.48 7.36
CA TYR A 153 0.85 -6.19 6.09
C TYR A 153 1.61 -5.53 4.96
N ARG A 154 1.79 -4.22 5.06
CA ARG A 154 2.49 -3.39 4.07
C ARG A 154 2.82 -2.04 4.67
N GLY A 155 3.89 -1.42 4.17
CA GLY A 155 4.23 -0.04 4.44
C GLY A 155 5.19 0.06 5.61
N GLU A 156 5.08 1.15 6.36
CA GLU A 156 6.03 1.51 7.40
C GLU A 156 5.32 2.14 8.58
N ILE A 157 5.72 1.71 9.77
CA ILE A 157 5.16 2.20 11.02
C ILE A 157 6.26 2.61 11.99
N TYR A 158 5.93 3.60 12.80
CA TYR A 158 6.69 3.98 13.97
C TYR A 158 5.87 3.66 15.20
N ILE A 159 6.52 3.08 16.21
CA ILE A 159 5.90 2.68 17.47
C ILE A 159 6.68 3.31 18.62
N LYS A 160 5.95 3.93 19.54
CA LYS A 160 6.43 4.27 20.88
C LYS A 160 5.59 3.53 21.91
N THR A 161 6.17 2.52 22.54
CA THR A 161 5.42 1.66 23.46
C THR A 161 5.18 2.33 24.81
N ALA A 162 3.96 2.18 25.33
CA ALA A 162 3.63 2.54 26.70
C ALA A 162 3.90 1.36 27.66
N LYS A 163 4.04 1.71 28.94
CA LYS A 163 4.12 0.71 30.03
C LYS A 163 2.78 0.02 30.18
N ASP A 164 2.78 -1.31 30.13
CA ASP A 164 1.59 -2.12 30.35
C ASP A 164 1.58 -2.66 31.79
N SER A 165 0.55 -2.32 32.56
CA SER A 165 0.41 -2.76 33.95
C SER A 165 0.27 -4.29 34.06
N ALA A 166 -0.36 -4.92 33.07
CA ALA A 166 -0.51 -6.36 32.96
C ALA A 166 0.74 -7.07 32.40
N GLN A 167 1.82 -6.32 32.11
CA GLN A 167 3.09 -6.84 31.60
C GLN A 167 2.95 -7.69 30.32
N ARG A 168 1.94 -7.41 29.49
CA ARG A 168 1.74 -8.10 28.22
C ARG A 168 2.84 -7.69 27.23
N PRO A 169 3.47 -8.65 26.52
CA PRO A 169 4.47 -8.34 25.49
C PRO A 169 3.84 -7.50 24.38
N PHE A 170 4.60 -6.54 23.87
CA PHE A 170 4.23 -5.78 22.68
C PHE A 170 4.93 -6.39 21.47
N LEU A 171 4.14 -6.86 20.51
CA LEU A 171 4.59 -7.61 19.36
C LEU A 171 4.19 -6.91 18.07
N VAL A 172 5.09 -6.86 17.11
CA VAL A 172 4.77 -6.51 15.71
C VAL A 172 5.04 -7.74 14.85
N GLN A 173 4.05 -8.17 14.09
CA GLN A 173 4.19 -9.27 13.14
C GLN A 173 4.23 -8.71 11.72
N THR A 174 5.23 -9.11 10.95
CA THR A 174 5.35 -8.86 9.50
C THR A 174 5.18 -10.17 8.74
N ALA A 175 5.30 -10.14 7.40
CA ALA A 175 5.36 -11.36 6.60
C ALA A 175 6.59 -12.23 6.92
N GLN A 176 7.71 -11.59 7.28
CA GLN A 176 9.01 -12.22 7.50
C GLN A 176 9.24 -12.69 8.94
N GLY A 177 8.58 -12.10 9.94
CA GLY A 177 8.84 -12.51 11.31
C GLY A 177 8.03 -11.77 12.36
N ARG A 178 8.44 -11.92 13.60
CA ARG A 178 7.90 -11.19 14.75
C ARG A 178 8.98 -10.36 15.41
N LEU A 179 8.57 -9.20 15.89
CA LEU A 179 9.38 -8.26 16.63
C LEU A 179 8.79 -8.14 18.02
N HIS A 180 9.61 -8.35 19.05
CA HIS A 180 9.23 -8.19 20.43
C HIS A 180 9.89 -6.93 21.01
N ALA A 181 9.05 -5.95 21.32
CA ALA A 181 9.48 -4.67 21.84
C ALA A 181 9.78 -4.77 23.34
N LEU A 182 11.02 -4.50 23.74
CA LEU A 182 11.49 -4.54 25.13
C LEU A 182 11.28 -3.20 25.85
N GLY A 183 10.15 -2.52 25.56
CA GLY A 183 9.81 -1.19 26.08
C GLY A 183 10.49 -0.05 25.31
N THR A 184 10.31 -0.02 23.99
CA THR A 184 11.14 0.72 23.03
C THR A 184 10.36 1.75 22.20
N GLU A 185 11.13 2.57 21.49
CA GLU A 185 10.74 3.39 20.35
C GLU A 185 11.48 2.89 19.10
N PHE A 186 10.75 2.55 18.03
CA PHE A 186 11.33 1.91 16.85
C PHE A 186 10.47 2.08 15.59
N VAL A 187 11.08 1.86 14.43
CA VAL A 187 10.45 1.86 13.11
C VAL A 187 10.51 0.47 12.51
N VAL A 188 9.41 0.04 11.88
CA VAL A 188 9.32 -1.21 11.13
C VAL A 188 8.80 -0.92 9.74
N ARG A 189 9.47 -1.45 8.73
CA ARG A 189 9.00 -1.37 7.35
C ARG A 189 8.97 -2.75 6.72
N GLN A 190 7.83 -3.09 6.12
CA GLN A 190 7.68 -4.35 5.41
C GLN A 190 7.92 -4.14 3.91
N HIS A 191 8.95 -4.81 3.38
CA HIS A 191 9.17 -4.98 1.95
C HIS A 191 8.64 -6.35 1.50
N THR A 192 8.68 -6.59 0.19
CA THR A 192 8.25 -7.85 -0.42
C THR A 192 9.06 -9.04 0.12
N ASP A 193 10.39 -8.92 0.12
CA ASP A 193 11.28 -10.04 0.40
C ASP A 193 11.87 -10.00 1.82
N TYR A 194 11.96 -8.80 2.41
CA TYR A 194 12.52 -8.58 3.75
C TYR A 194 11.67 -7.60 4.57
N SER A 195 11.91 -7.56 5.86
CA SER A 195 11.47 -6.50 6.75
C SER A 195 12.68 -5.72 7.27
N TYR A 196 12.52 -4.41 7.40
CA TYR A 196 13.49 -3.52 8.00
C TYR A 196 13.05 -3.14 9.42
N LEU A 197 14.01 -3.07 10.33
CA LEU A 197 13.85 -2.59 11.69
C LEU A 197 14.91 -1.53 11.98
N GLY A 198 14.50 -0.39 12.52
CA GLY A 198 15.39 0.62 13.10
C GLY A 198 14.98 0.92 14.55
N VAL A 199 15.90 0.82 15.50
CA VAL A 199 15.64 0.99 16.93
C VAL A 199 16.14 2.35 17.41
N ILE A 200 15.23 3.19 17.89
CA ILE A 200 15.52 4.56 18.33
C ILE A 200 15.86 4.59 19.82
N GLU A 201 15.14 3.81 20.64
CA GLU A 201 15.38 3.71 22.09
C GLU A 201 15.27 2.26 22.58
N ASN A 202 16.02 1.89 23.61
CA ASN A 202 16.07 0.55 24.20
C ASN A 202 16.42 -0.55 23.17
N ALA A 203 15.62 -1.61 23.05
CA ALA A 203 15.94 -2.75 22.20
C ALA A 203 14.69 -3.48 21.68
N VAL A 204 14.86 -4.20 20.57
CA VAL A 204 13.84 -5.05 19.94
C VAL A 204 14.44 -6.42 19.66
N ASP A 205 13.77 -7.48 20.11
CA ASP A 205 14.12 -8.85 19.76
C ASP A 205 13.41 -9.25 18.45
N VAL A 206 14.20 -9.67 17.46
CA VAL A 206 13.72 -10.08 16.13
C VAL A 206 13.67 -11.60 16.09
N LEU A 207 12.52 -12.17 15.74
CA LEU A 207 12.30 -13.60 15.60
C LEU A 207 11.89 -13.91 14.15
N PRO A 208 12.77 -14.49 13.32
CA PRO A 208 12.42 -14.95 11.98
C PRO A 208 11.29 -15.97 12.03
N LYS A 209 10.42 -15.96 11.02
CA LYS A 209 9.21 -16.79 11.00
C LYS A 209 9.50 -18.29 10.91
N ASP A 210 10.46 -18.68 10.08
CA ASP A 210 10.75 -20.08 9.76
C ASP A 210 11.82 -20.69 10.69
N ASP A 211 12.69 -19.85 11.28
CA ASP A 211 13.63 -20.26 12.33
C ASP A 211 13.66 -19.29 13.53
N PRO A 212 12.68 -19.37 14.44
CA PRO A 212 12.62 -18.49 15.60
C PRO A 212 13.78 -18.66 16.60
N LYS A 213 14.63 -19.70 16.46
CA LYS A 213 15.80 -19.92 17.33
C LYS A 213 16.98 -19.04 16.94
N GLN A 214 16.98 -18.48 15.73
CA GLN A 214 17.96 -17.49 15.29
C GLN A 214 17.52 -16.07 15.68
N ASN A 215 16.87 -15.92 16.83
CA ASN A 215 16.45 -14.60 17.26
C ASN A 215 17.66 -13.73 17.61
N GLN A 216 17.51 -12.42 17.41
CA GLN A 216 18.56 -11.46 17.71
C GLN A 216 17.98 -10.18 18.28
N ILE A 217 18.58 -9.71 19.37
CA ILE A 217 18.28 -8.41 19.96
C ILE A 217 19.03 -7.33 19.17
N ILE A 218 18.27 -6.34 18.72
CA ILE A 218 18.75 -5.14 18.05
C ILE A 218 18.69 -4.00 19.05
N GLU A 219 19.85 -3.40 19.31
CA GLU A 219 20.01 -2.39 20.35
C GLU A 219 19.71 -0.99 19.83
N LYS A 220 19.58 -0.05 20.77
CA LYS A 220 19.41 1.37 20.49
C LYS A 220 20.43 1.89 19.49
N GLY A 221 19.96 2.69 18.54
CA GLY A 221 20.80 3.32 17.53
C GLY A 221 21.29 2.34 16.47
N GLN A 222 20.71 1.13 16.40
CA GLN A 222 20.98 0.15 15.37
C GLN A 222 19.78 -0.06 14.45
N GLN A 223 20.09 -0.60 13.28
CA GLN A 223 19.13 -1.08 12.31
C GLN A 223 19.53 -2.46 11.79
N THR A 224 18.56 -3.21 11.29
CA THR A 224 18.79 -4.48 10.60
C THR A 224 17.71 -4.72 9.53
N ARG A 225 17.99 -5.67 8.65
CA ARG A 225 17.02 -6.29 7.76
C ARG A 225 16.92 -7.78 8.09
N PHE A 226 15.74 -8.35 7.96
CA PHE A 226 15.51 -9.76 8.20
C PHE A 226 14.50 -10.32 7.22
N ASP A 227 14.66 -11.58 6.87
CA ASP A 227 13.69 -12.36 6.11
C ASP A 227 13.07 -13.46 6.99
N SER A 228 12.36 -14.41 6.39
CA SER A 228 11.74 -15.49 7.16
C SER A 228 12.73 -16.49 7.75
N THR A 229 13.96 -16.52 7.25
CA THR A 229 14.98 -17.51 7.58
C THR A 229 16.11 -16.96 8.44
N GLY A 230 16.39 -15.65 8.38
CA GLY A 230 17.53 -15.08 9.10
C GLY A 230 17.48 -13.56 9.24
N ILE A 231 18.51 -13.05 9.93
CA ILE A 231 18.67 -11.63 10.29
C ILE A 231 20.04 -11.18 9.80
N GLU A 232 20.10 -10.06 9.10
CA GLU A 232 21.36 -9.44 8.69
C GLU A 232 22.08 -8.83 9.90
N ALA A 233 23.42 -8.72 9.81
CA ALA A 233 24.21 -8.14 10.88
C ALA A 233 23.74 -6.69 11.18
N PRO A 234 23.49 -6.32 12.46
CA PRO A 234 23.05 -4.98 12.79
C PRO A 234 24.09 -3.93 12.40
N SER A 235 23.61 -2.80 11.89
CA SER A 235 24.42 -1.64 11.51
C SER A 235 23.92 -0.38 12.24
N PRO A 236 24.70 0.72 12.29
CA PRO A 236 24.21 1.97 12.85
C PRO A 236 22.94 2.47 12.15
N LEU A 237 22.01 3.03 12.92
CA LEU A 237 20.78 3.62 12.39
C LEU A 237 21.11 4.82 11.50
N GLU A 238 20.58 4.80 10.27
CA GLU A 238 20.77 5.89 9.31
C GLU A 238 19.91 7.11 9.64
N ASP A 239 20.40 8.31 9.32
CA ASP A 239 19.70 9.58 9.60
C ASP A 239 18.31 9.67 8.96
N ASN A 240 18.12 9.07 7.78
CA ASN A 240 16.83 9.08 7.07
C ASN A 240 15.88 7.94 7.46
N ALA A 241 16.33 6.99 8.28
CA ALA A 241 15.50 5.85 8.70
C ALA A 241 14.24 6.29 9.46
N ASN A 242 14.35 7.38 10.22
CA ASN A 242 13.29 7.90 11.09
C ASN A 242 12.90 9.35 10.75
N ALA A 243 13.53 9.99 9.76
CA ALA A 243 13.27 11.38 9.37
C ALA A 243 11.80 11.65 8.98
N TRP A 244 11.15 10.65 8.39
CA TRP A 244 9.74 10.71 7.98
C TRP A 244 8.77 10.92 9.16
N ILE A 245 9.16 10.55 10.38
CA ILE A 245 8.37 10.79 11.60
C ILE A 245 8.14 12.28 11.80
N ASN A 246 9.14 13.09 11.42
CA ASN A 246 9.09 14.55 11.48
C ASN A 246 8.61 15.18 10.16
N GLY A 247 8.18 14.38 9.19
CA GLY A 247 7.74 14.88 7.89
C GLY A 247 8.88 15.36 6.99
N VAL A 248 10.13 14.91 7.21
CA VAL A 248 11.32 15.45 6.52
C VAL A 248 12.10 14.36 5.80
N ILE A 249 12.72 14.73 4.67
CA ILE A 249 13.87 14.02 4.08
C ILE A 249 15.11 14.89 4.31
N TYR A 250 16.13 14.33 4.96
CA TYR A 250 17.43 14.97 5.09
C TYR A 250 18.32 14.54 3.94
N ALA A 251 18.69 15.47 3.07
CA ALA A 251 19.68 15.23 2.04
C ALA A 251 20.97 15.91 2.46
N ASP A 252 22.03 15.13 2.67
CA ASP A 252 23.40 15.63 2.76
C ASP A 252 24.22 15.00 1.64
N ASN A 253 24.66 15.84 0.70
CA ASN A 253 25.31 15.42 -0.55
C ASN A 253 24.75 14.11 -1.16
N MET A 254 23.42 13.99 -1.20
CA MET A 254 22.72 12.76 -1.58
C MET A 254 22.54 12.69 -3.10
N PRO A 255 22.85 11.56 -3.77
CA PRO A 255 22.55 11.40 -5.19
C PRO A 255 21.07 11.65 -5.49
N LEU A 256 20.77 12.36 -6.57
CA LEU A 256 19.39 12.69 -6.94
C LEU A 256 18.54 11.43 -7.15
N SER A 257 19.13 10.35 -7.68
CA SER A 257 18.45 9.06 -7.84
C SER A 257 17.95 8.49 -6.51
N GLU A 258 18.76 8.58 -5.47
CA GLU A 258 18.43 8.15 -4.11
C GLU A 258 17.36 9.06 -3.50
N PHE A 259 17.54 10.38 -3.60
CA PHE A 259 16.55 11.35 -3.11
C PHE A 259 15.17 11.12 -3.75
N ILE A 260 15.13 10.92 -5.07
CA ILE A 260 13.90 10.64 -5.80
C ILE A 260 13.31 9.28 -5.37
N SER A 261 14.12 8.30 -4.97
CA SER A 261 13.61 7.03 -4.43
C SER A 261 12.82 7.22 -3.12
N TYR A 262 13.25 8.14 -2.26
CA TYR A 262 12.48 8.54 -1.07
C TYR A 262 11.19 9.25 -1.50
N LEU A 263 11.30 10.24 -2.39
CA LEU A 263 10.17 11.08 -2.80
C LEU A 263 9.05 10.29 -3.51
N LYS A 264 9.42 9.31 -4.34
CA LYS A 264 8.46 8.44 -5.05
C LYS A 264 7.49 7.73 -4.11
N ARG A 265 7.86 7.48 -2.86
CA ARG A 265 7.00 6.82 -1.87
C ARG A 265 5.80 7.67 -1.45
N TYR A 266 5.93 8.99 -1.56
CA TYR A 266 4.95 9.96 -1.09
C TYR A 266 4.11 10.56 -2.21
N ARG A 267 4.38 10.18 -3.46
CA ARG A 267 3.74 10.74 -4.64
C ARG A 267 3.06 9.66 -5.46
N THR A 268 1.79 9.86 -5.78
CA THR A 268 1.11 9.02 -6.77
C THR A 268 1.69 9.24 -8.16
N GLY A 269 1.99 8.16 -8.87
CA GLY A 269 2.50 8.17 -10.23
C GLY A 269 3.98 7.81 -10.32
N VAL A 270 4.55 8.02 -11.51
CA VAL A 270 5.89 7.60 -11.87
C VAL A 270 6.80 8.82 -11.99
N ILE A 271 7.92 8.78 -11.29
CA ILE A 271 9.06 9.67 -11.52
C ILE A 271 10.17 8.80 -12.09
N THR A 272 10.74 9.17 -13.23
CA THR A 272 11.93 8.52 -13.79
C THR A 272 13.07 9.53 -13.86
N CYS A 273 14.29 9.12 -13.49
CA CYS A 273 15.49 9.89 -13.75
C CYS A 273 16.26 9.21 -14.89
N ASP A 274 16.69 9.98 -15.88
CA ASP A 274 17.59 9.50 -16.92
C ASP A 274 18.99 9.22 -16.34
N GLU A 275 19.83 8.46 -17.05
CA GLU A 275 21.21 8.18 -16.64
C GLU A 275 22.00 9.46 -16.36
N SER A 276 21.70 10.55 -17.08
CA SER A 276 22.28 11.89 -16.89
C SER A 276 22.09 12.48 -15.49
N CYS A 277 21.18 11.94 -14.67
CA CYS A 277 20.96 12.35 -13.30
C CYS A 277 22.03 11.87 -12.30
N HIS A 278 22.90 10.91 -12.67
CA HIS A 278 23.80 10.24 -11.72
C HIS A 278 24.72 11.21 -10.97
N ASP A 279 25.21 12.25 -11.65
CA ASP A 279 26.18 13.20 -11.08
C ASP A 279 25.52 14.40 -10.38
N ILE A 280 24.21 14.34 -10.13
CA ILE A 280 23.46 15.43 -9.51
C ILE A 280 23.22 15.10 -8.06
N TYR A 281 23.65 16.00 -7.19
CA TYR A 281 23.54 15.83 -5.75
C TYR A 281 22.56 16.85 -5.14
N VAL A 282 21.82 16.41 -4.14
CA VAL A 282 20.82 17.19 -3.41
C VAL A 282 21.32 17.40 -2.00
N SER A 283 21.16 18.61 -1.49
CA SER A 283 21.49 18.94 -0.10
C SER A 283 20.43 19.87 0.46
N GLY A 284 20.03 19.64 1.70
CA GLY A 284 18.99 20.38 2.40
C GLY A 284 17.96 19.47 3.08
N SER A 285 17.02 20.09 3.78
CA SER A 285 15.88 19.42 4.42
C SER A 285 14.60 19.70 3.65
N PHE A 286 13.86 18.65 3.27
CA PHE A 286 12.67 18.75 2.43
C PHE A 286 11.44 18.21 3.15
N GLN A 287 10.36 18.99 3.20
CA GLN A 287 9.09 18.59 3.80
C GLN A 287 8.32 17.65 2.85
N ILE A 288 8.06 16.41 3.26
CA ILE A 288 7.49 15.35 2.40
C ILE A 288 6.02 15.59 2.00
N ASN A 289 5.34 16.51 2.67
CA ASN A 289 3.90 16.74 2.54
C ASN A 289 3.50 17.30 1.18
N ASP A 290 4.44 17.89 0.42
CA ASP A 290 4.20 18.39 -0.94
C ASP A 290 5.33 17.96 -1.89
N PRO A 291 5.29 16.72 -2.42
CA PRO A 291 6.33 16.20 -3.28
C PRO A 291 6.43 16.93 -4.63
N ASP A 292 5.33 17.50 -5.13
CA ASP A 292 5.35 18.27 -6.38
C ASP A 292 6.06 19.62 -6.17
N HIS A 293 5.87 20.27 -5.01
CA HIS A 293 6.64 21.45 -4.64
C HIS A 293 8.13 21.16 -4.53
N ILE A 294 8.52 20.03 -3.94
CA ILE A 294 9.94 19.60 -3.89
C ILE A 294 10.52 19.50 -5.30
N LEU A 295 9.82 18.85 -6.24
CA LEU A 295 10.27 18.73 -7.63
C LEU A 295 10.46 20.10 -8.29
N HIS A 296 9.54 21.05 -8.07
CA HIS A 296 9.66 22.42 -8.59
C HIS A 296 10.86 23.17 -8.01
N VAL A 297 11.13 23.02 -6.72
CA VAL A 297 12.31 23.62 -6.07
C VAL A 297 13.60 23.01 -6.64
N LEU A 298 13.65 21.69 -6.83
CA LEU A 298 14.80 21.03 -7.42
C LEU A 298 15.06 21.49 -8.87
N GLU A 299 14.02 21.66 -9.69
CA GLU A 299 14.17 22.16 -11.07
C GLU A 299 14.77 23.57 -11.14
N LYS A 300 14.52 24.40 -10.12
CA LYS A 300 15.07 25.76 -10.01
C LYS A 300 16.48 25.81 -9.43
N THR A 301 16.84 24.87 -8.55
CA THR A 301 18.07 24.91 -7.75
C THR A 301 19.14 23.92 -8.19
N ARG A 302 18.80 23.00 -9.10
CA ARG A 302 19.69 21.98 -9.66
C ARG A 302 19.66 22.02 -11.19
N PRO A 303 20.72 21.53 -11.86
CA PRO A 303 20.79 21.49 -13.31
C PRO A 303 19.93 20.35 -13.87
N ILE A 304 18.64 20.33 -13.52
CA ILE A 304 17.66 19.34 -14.00
C ILE A 304 16.54 20.02 -14.75
N ASN A 305 15.95 19.28 -15.68
CA ASN A 305 14.74 19.60 -16.41
C ASN A 305 13.70 18.52 -16.11
N ILE A 306 12.46 18.92 -15.83
CA ILE A 306 11.37 18.00 -15.54
C ILE A 306 10.34 18.06 -16.68
N GLU A 307 10.30 17.01 -17.49
CA GLU A 307 9.30 16.84 -18.54
C GLU A 307 8.08 16.10 -17.98
N TRP A 308 6.95 16.81 -17.90
CA TRP A 308 5.67 16.23 -17.49
C TRP A 308 4.95 15.64 -18.69
N ARG A 309 4.95 14.31 -18.80
CA ARG A 309 4.19 13.59 -19.85
C ARG A 309 2.71 13.53 -19.53
N THR A 310 2.39 13.39 -18.24
CA THR A 310 1.03 13.47 -17.69
C THR A 310 1.12 14.03 -16.26
N ARG A 311 -0.02 14.31 -15.62
CA ARG A 311 -0.07 14.65 -14.18
C ARG A 311 0.55 13.58 -13.26
N PHE A 312 0.63 12.33 -13.73
CA PHE A 312 1.18 11.20 -12.98
C PHE A 312 2.52 10.70 -13.52
N TRP A 313 3.13 11.37 -14.51
CA TRP A 313 4.42 10.96 -15.04
C TRP A 313 5.35 12.15 -15.25
N ALA A 314 6.37 12.22 -14.39
CA ALA A 314 7.50 13.12 -14.52
C ALA A 314 8.74 12.37 -15.02
N LYS A 315 9.41 12.93 -16.04
CA LYS A 315 10.73 12.49 -16.48
C LYS A 315 11.75 13.57 -16.14
N ILE A 316 12.77 13.21 -15.37
CA ILE A 316 13.85 14.10 -14.94
C ILE A 316 15.08 13.80 -15.79
N SER A 317 15.67 14.83 -16.38
CA SER A 317 16.94 14.78 -17.10
C SER A 317 17.84 15.93 -16.66
N LYS A 318 19.15 15.82 -16.92
CA LYS A 318 20.07 16.94 -16.72
C LYS A 318 19.78 18.03 -17.76
N LYS A 319 19.73 19.30 -17.33
CA LYS A 319 19.68 20.44 -18.26
C LYS A 319 20.92 20.41 -19.15
N GLN A 320 20.71 20.46 -20.46
CA GLN A 320 21.79 20.71 -21.40
C GLN A 320 22.25 22.16 -21.22
N ALA A 321 23.56 22.34 -21.07
CA ALA A 321 24.18 23.67 -20.99
C ALA A 321 24.04 24.41 -22.32
#